data_AF-A0A0F9ACF5-F1
#
_entry.id   AF-A0A0F9ACF5-F1
#
_cell.length_a   1.000
_cell.length_b   1.000
_cell.length_c   1.000
_cell.angle_alpha   90.00
_cell.angle_beta   90.00
_cell.angle_gamma   90.00
#
_symmetry.space_group_name_H-M   'P 1'
#
loop_
_entity.id
_entity.type
_entity.pdbx_description
1 polymer ?
#
loop_
_entity_poly.entity_id
_entity_poly.type
_entity_poly.pdbx_seq_one_letter_code
_entity_poly.pdbx_strand_id
1 'polypeptide(L)' 'MSNLTATVKQEIDNMSREEMCRRWRFAPVGDLMFQDEAGDYFSARLKELGGFSPEISKKIGW' A
#
# COMPACT_ATOMS: atom_id res chain seq x y z
N MET A 1 19.58 7.91 -2.21
CA MET A 1 18.65 8.71 -1.39
C MET A 1 17.45 7.83 -1.13
N SER A 2 17.02 7.69 0.13
CA SER A 2 15.81 6.90 0.43
C SER A 2 14.60 7.51 -0.26
N ASN A 3 13.77 6.68 -0.89
CA ASN A 3 12.49 7.09 -1.47
C ASN A 3 11.37 7.12 -0.42
N LEU A 4 11.62 6.65 0.80
CA LEU A 4 10.72 6.79 1.94
C LEU A 4 10.90 8.17 2.59
N THR A 5 10.26 9.17 1.98
CA THR A 5 10.20 10.52 2.57
C THR A 5 9.17 10.57 3.70
N ALA A 6 9.26 11.58 4.57
CA ALA A 6 8.27 11.80 5.63
C ALA A 6 6.84 11.93 5.07
N THR A 7 6.68 12.57 3.91
CA THR A 7 5.40 12.71 3.21
C THR A 7 4.86 11.38 2.73
N VAL A 8 5.68 10.56 2.07
CA VAL A 8 5.27 9.21 1.60
C VAL A 8 4.89 8.33 2.78
N LYS A 9 5.69 8.35 3.85
CA LYS A 9 5.40 7.60 5.07
C LYS A 9 4.05 8.02 5.66
N GLN A 10 3.79 9.32 5.78
CA GLN A 10 2.53 9.84 6.31
C GLN A 10 1.33 9.48 5.42
N GLU A 11 1.50 9.48 4.10
CA GLU A 11 0.48 9.02 3.16
C GLU A 11 0.14 7.55 3.42
N ILE A 12 1.14 6.68 3.56
CA ILE A 12 0.97 5.26 3.88
C ILE A 12 0.29 5.05 5.24
N ASP A 13 0.69 5.82 6.25
CA ASP A 13 0.14 5.71 7.61
C ASP A 13 -1.33 6.12 7.69
N ASN A 14 -1.76 7.04 6.82
CA ASN A 14 -3.14 7.53 6.77
C ASN A 14 -4.08 6.63 5.96
N MET A 15 -3.56 5.68 5.17
CA MET A 15 -4.40 4.77 4.40
C MET A 15 -5.05 3.70 5.29
N SER A 16 -6.34 3.48 5.09
CA SER A 16 -7.03 2.29 5.60
C SER A 16 -6.58 1.03 4.86
N ARG A 17 -6.82 -0.14 5.46
CA ARG A 17 -6.53 -1.44 4.84
C ARG A 17 -7.15 -1.58 3.45
N GLU A 18 -8.39 -1.11 3.28
CA GLU A 18 -9.12 -1.18 2.01
C GLU A 18 -8.47 -0.28 0.95
N GLU A 19 -8.11 0.95 1.32
CA GLU A 19 -7.41 1.89 0.45
C GLU A 19 -6.04 1.37 0.04
N MET A 20 -5.27 0.80 0.97
CA MET A 20 -3.98 0.18 0.67
C MET A 20 -4.14 -0.98 -0.33
N CYS A 21 -5.13 -1.86 -0.13
CA CYS A 21 -5.40 -2.96 -1.06
C CYS A 21 -5.83 -2.44 -2.44
N ARG A 22 -6.67 -1.40 -2.49
CA ARG A 22 -7.08 -0.75 -3.73
C ARG A 22 -5.88 -0.13 -4.45
N ARG A 23 -5.04 0.62 -3.72
CA ARG A 23 -3.85 1.29 -4.24
C ARG A 23 -2.85 0.26 -4.79
N TRP A 24 -2.60 -0.83 -4.08
CA TRP A 24 -1.74 -1.93 -4.55
C TRP A 24 -2.26 -2.56 -5.84
N ARG A 25 -3.58 -2.80 -5.94
CA ARG A 25 -4.18 -3.49 -7.10
C ARG A 25 -4.21 -2.63 -8.36
N PHE A 26 -4.46 -1.33 -8.23
CA PHE A 26 -4.71 -0.44 -9.38
C PHE A 26 -3.57 0.54 -9.66
N ALA A 27 -2.46 0.44 -8.94
CA ALA A 27 -1.27 1.24 -9.24
C ALA A 27 -0.74 0.95 -10.64
N PRO A 28 -0.22 1.96 -11.36
CA PRO A 28 0.55 1.71 -12.57
C PRO A 28 1.82 0.91 -12.24
N VAL A 29 2.26 0.09 -13.20
CA VAL A 29 3.55 -0.60 -13.08
C VAL A 29 4.67 0.42 -12.96
N GLY A 30 5.61 0.19 -12.05
CA GLY A 30 6.75 1.09 -11.82
C GLY A 30 6.44 2.26 -10.89
N ASP A 31 5.34 2.22 -10.15
CA ASP A 31 5.03 3.22 -9.12
C ASP A 31 6.04 3.19 -7.96
N LEU A 32 6.58 4.36 -7.64
CA LEU A 32 7.66 4.53 -6.65
C LEU A 32 7.24 4.19 -5.23
N MET A 33 5.94 4.24 -4.90
CA MET A 33 5.43 3.87 -3.58
C MET A 33 5.60 2.37 -3.27
N PHE A 34 5.80 1.54 -4.30
CA PHE A 34 6.00 0.10 -4.18
C PHE A 34 7.43 -0.34 -4.49
N GLN A 35 8.39 0.58 -4.47
CA GLN A 35 9.80 0.31 -4.74
C GLN A 35 10.65 0.64 -3.52
N ASP A 36 11.81 0.00 -3.43
CA ASP A 36 12.83 0.24 -2.39
C ASP A 36 12.22 0.34 -0.97
N GLU A 37 12.69 1.29 -0.16
CA GLU A 37 12.27 1.44 1.23
C GLU A 37 10.78 1.81 1.38
N ALA A 38 10.22 2.58 0.43
CA ALA A 38 8.79 2.91 0.44
C ALA A 38 7.92 1.67 0.24
N GLY A 39 8.30 0.78 -0.70
CA GLY A 39 7.59 -0.46 -0.97
C GLY A 39 7.68 -1.45 0.18
N ASP A 40 8.86 -1.54 0.82
CA ASP A 40 9.05 -2.36 2.03
C ASP A 40 8.16 -1.85 3.17
N TYR A 41 8.11 -0.54 3.39
CA TYR A 41 7.25 0.07 4.40
C TYR A 41 5.76 -0.15 4.11
N PHE A 42 5.33 0.07 2.86
CA PHE A 42 3.95 -0.17 2.43
C PHE A 42 3.54 -1.62 2.70
N SER A 43 4.40 -2.57 2.30
CA SER A 43 4.13 -4.01 2.44
C SER A 43 4.04 -4.44 3.90
N ALA A 44 4.95 -3.94 4.75
CA ALA A 44 4.93 -4.18 6.19
C ALA A 44 3.63 -3.64 6.81
N ARG A 45 3.26 -2.40 6.50
CA ARG A 45 2.05 -1.76 7.02
C ARG A 45 0.77 -2.48 6.58
N LEU A 46 0.68 -2.87 5.29
CA LEU A 46 -0.45 -3.64 4.79
C LEU A 46 -0.57 -4.99 5.51
N LYS A 47 0.55 -5.65 5.79
CA LYS A 47 0.59 -6.92 6.52
C LYS A 47 0.11 -6.75 7.98
N GLU A 48 0.51 -5.69 8.66
CA GLU A 48 0.04 -5.35 10.02
C GLU A 48 -1.48 -5.17 10.06
N LEU A 49 -2.06 -4.56 9.02
CA LEU A 49 -3.50 -4.37 8.91
C LEU A 49 -4.25 -5.66 8.52
N GLY A 50 -3.55 -6.74 8.19
CA GLY A 50 -4.11 -8.05 7.85
C GLY A 50 -4.16 -8.37 6.36
N GLY A 51 -3.56 -7.53 5.50
CA GLY A 51 -3.42 -7.79 4.08
C GLY A 51 -4.74 -7.87 3.30
N PHE A 52 -4.67 -8.51 2.13
CA PHE A 52 -5.85 -8.82 1.33
C PHE A 52 -6.69 -9.91 1.98
N SER A 53 -8.01 -9.73 1.94
CA SER A 53 -8.99 -10.76 2.30
C SER A 53 -9.97 -10.99 1.14
N PRO A 54 -10.71 -12.11 1.13
CA PRO A 54 -11.79 -12.34 0.16
C PRO A 54 -12.84 -11.23 0.18
N GLU A 55 -13.20 -10.72 1.37
CA GLU A 55 -14.18 -9.65 1.54
C GLU A 55 -13.70 -8.35 0.92
N ILE A 56 -12.44 -7.95 1.17
CA ILE A 56 -11.85 -6.76 0.55
C ILE A 56 -11.75 -6.94 -0.96
N SER A 57 -11.30 -8.10 -1.41
CA SER A 57 -11.15 -8.38 -2.85
C SER A 57 -12.47 -8.19 -3.59
N LYS A 58 -13.57 -8.71 -3.05
CA LYS A 58 -14.92 -8.52 -3.58
C LYS A 58 -15.35 -7.05 -3.57
N LYS A 59 -15.08 -6.32 -2.48
CA LYS A 59 -15.43 -4.89 -2.38
C LYS A 59 -14.73 -4.02 -3.41
N ILE A 60 -13.43 -4.27 -3.67
CA ILE A 60 -12.63 -3.43 -4.56
C ILE A 60 -12.70 -3.87 -6.04
N GLY A 61 -13.46 -4.92 -6.36
CA GLY A 61 -13.72 -5.38 -7.72
C GLY A 61 -12.88 -6.57 -8.17
N TRP A 62 -13.08 -7.73 -7.53
CA TRP A 62 -12.72 -9.06 -8.01
C TRP A 62 -13.94 -9.98 -7.92
#